data_AF-A0A963ECA0-F1
#
_entry.id   AF-A0A963ECA0-F1
#
_cell.length_a   1.000
_cell.length_b   1.000
_cell.length_c   1.000
_cell.angle_alpha   90.00
_cell.angle_beta   90.00
_cell.angle_gamma   90.00
#
_symmetry.space_group_name_H-M   'P 1'
#
loop_
_entity.id
_entity.type
_entity.pdbx_description
1 polymer ?
#
loop_
_entity_poly.entity_id
_entity_poly.type
_entity_poly.pdbx_seq_one_letter_code
_entity_poly.pdbx_strand_id
1 'polypeptide(L)' 'MKPYAESCDQNRDPILEVISQLFAQRSKVLEIGSGTGQHAVYFAHKLPHLTWLTSDKAEQHAGIRMWLQESGLSNV' A
#
# COMPACT_ATOMS: atom_id res chain seq x y z
N MET A 1 2.30 15.49 10.52
CA MET A 1 3.52 15.01 9.82
C MET A 1 3.17 13.70 9.15
N LYS A 2 3.61 13.48 7.90
CA LYS A 2 3.37 12.24 7.18
C LYS A 2 4.14 11.10 7.87
N PRO A 3 3.49 10.00 8.28
CA PRO A 3 4.14 8.95 9.04
C PRO A 3 5.12 8.18 8.15
N TYR A 4 6.18 7.62 8.73
CA TYR A 4 7.17 6.84 8.01
C TYR A 4 7.57 5.62 8.83
N ALA A 5 7.69 4.48 8.16
CA ALA A 5 8.17 3.21 8.69
C ALA A 5 9.35 2.73 7.85
N GLU A 6 10.54 2.69 8.46
CA GLU A 6 11.77 2.20 7.81
C GLU A 6 11.64 0.73 7.41
N SER A 7 10.92 -0.06 8.21
CA SER A 7 10.66 -1.47 7.92
C SER A 7 9.98 -1.67 6.56
N CYS A 8 9.14 -0.72 6.12
CA CYS A 8 8.50 -0.76 4.82
C CYS A 8 9.54 -0.69 3.68
N ASP A 9 10.52 0.19 3.78
CA ASP A 9 11.57 0.32 2.76
C ASP A 9 12.49 -0.90 2.73
N GLN A 10 12.75 -1.53 3.88
CA GLN A 10 13.59 -2.72 3.98
C GLN A 10 12.93 -3.97 3.38
N ASN A 11 11.59 -4.10 3.47
CA ASN A 11 10.90 -5.34 3.13
C ASN A 11 9.96 -5.26 1.91
N ARG A 12 9.72 -4.07 1.34
CA ARG A 12 8.79 -3.91 0.20
C ARG A 12 9.16 -4.73 -1.03
N ASP A 13 10.44 -4.88 -1.35
CA ASP A 13 10.87 -5.62 -2.56
C ASP A 13 10.70 -7.14 -2.42
N PRO A 14 11.18 -7.79 -1.33
CA PRO A 14 10.91 -9.20 -1.11
C PRO A 14 9.42 -9.53 -1.03
N ILE A 15 8.61 -8.65 -0.43
CA ILE A 15 7.15 -8.85 -0.37
C ILE A 15 6.55 -8.75 -1.78
N LEU A 16 6.94 -7.74 -2.56
CA LEU A 16 6.45 -7.53 -3.92
C LEU A 16 6.68 -8.77 -4.79
N GLU A 17 7.86 -9.39 -4.72
CA GLU A 17 8.22 -10.58 -5.49
C GLU A 17 7.20 -11.71 -5.28
N VAL A 18 6.81 -11.95 -4.03
CA VAL A 18 5.86 -13.01 -3.67
C VAL A 18 4.43 -12.63 -4.08
N ILE A 19 3.97 -11.43 -3.70
CA ILE A 19 2.56 -11.05 -3.93
C ILE A 19 2.24 -10.83 -5.40
N SER A 20 3.22 -10.44 -6.23
CA SER A 20 3.03 -10.26 -7.68
C SER A 20 2.51 -11.53 -8.35
N GLN A 21 3.05 -12.69 -7.93
CA GLN A 21 2.61 -13.99 -8.45
C GLN A 21 1.23 -14.38 -7.89
N LEU A 22 1.02 -14.18 -6.58
CA LEU A 22 -0.24 -14.53 -5.92
C LEU A 22 -1.44 -13.71 -6.42
N PHE A 23 -1.19 -12.45 -6.79
CA PHE A 23 -2.21 -11.49 -7.21
C PHE A 23 -2.29 -11.29 -8.73
N ALA A 24 -1.60 -12.10 -9.53
CA ALA A 24 -1.54 -11.97 -10.98
C ALA A 24 -2.92 -11.96 -11.69
N GLN A 25 -3.91 -12.65 -11.12
CA GLN A 25 -5.27 -12.80 -11.69
C GLN A 25 -6.35 -12.14 -10.82
N ARG A 26 -5.98 -11.11 -10.06
CA ARG A 26 -6.81 -10.45 -9.04
C ARG A 26 -6.99 -9.01 -9.51
N SER A 27 -8.03 -8.34 -9.01
CA SER A 27 -8.32 -6.96 -9.40
C SER A 27 -8.44 -6.01 -8.20
N LYS A 28 -8.63 -6.54 -6.99
CA LYS A 28 -8.73 -5.74 -5.76
C LYS A 28 -8.01 -6.45 -4.62
N VAL A 29 -7.36 -5.67 -3.77
CA VAL A 29 -6.69 -6.13 -2.54
C VAL A 29 -7.14 -5.24 -1.39
N LEU A 30 -7.47 -5.85 -0.25
CA LEU A 30 -7.67 -5.14 1.01
C LEU A 30 -6.47 -5.41 1.92
N GLU A 31 -5.71 -4.37 2.24
CA GLU A 31 -4.62 -4.41 3.20
C GLU A 31 -5.17 -4.16 4.61
N ILE A 32 -5.16 -5.19 5.43
CA ILE A 32 -5.52 -5.11 6.85
C ILE A 32 -4.30 -4.69 7.65
N GLY A 33 -4.41 -3.60 8.40
CA GLY A 33 -3.29 -3.07 9.19
C GLY A 33 -2.30 -2.31 8.32
N SER A 34 -2.78 -1.36 7.52
CA SER A 34 -1.95 -0.60 6.58
C SER A 34 -0.87 0.28 7.21
N GLY A 35 -0.91 0.47 8.53
CA GLY A 35 0.08 1.24 9.28
C GLY A 35 0.23 2.65 8.72
N THR A 36 1.38 2.94 8.12
CA THR A 36 1.65 4.26 7.52
C THR A 36 0.99 4.47 6.16
N GLY A 37 0.63 3.39 5.44
CA GLY A 37 0.13 3.43 4.06
C GLY A 37 1.21 3.38 2.98
N GLN A 38 2.50 3.25 3.34
CA GLN A 38 3.60 3.19 2.38
C GLN A 38 3.54 1.97 1.45
N HIS A 39 3.22 0.79 1.99
CA HIS A 39 3.13 -0.44 1.20
C HIS A 39 2.04 -0.35 0.14
N ALA A 40 0.86 0.16 0.51
CA ALA A 40 -0.24 0.39 -0.43
C ALA A 40 0.18 1.20 -1.66
N VAL A 41 0.83 2.35 -1.44
CA VAL A 41 1.33 3.20 -2.54
C VAL A 41 2.40 2.48 -3.36
N TYR A 42 3.34 1.82 -2.69
CA TYR A 42 4.43 1.10 -3.37
C TYR A 42 3.91 -0.04 -4.25
N PHE A 43 3.04 -0.89 -3.70
CA PHE A 43 2.50 -2.05 -4.41
C PHE A 43 1.51 -1.65 -5.50
N ALA A 44 0.64 -0.66 -5.26
CA ALA A 44 -0.28 -0.18 -6.29
C ALA A 44 0.45 0.42 -7.50
N HIS A 45 1.57 1.12 -7.27
CA HIS A 45 2.42 1.62 -8.36
C HIS A 45 3.03 0.46 -9.18
N LYS A 46 3.46 -0.62 -8.52
CA LYS A 46 4.11 -1.77 -9.16
C LYS A 46 3.13 -2.78 -9.77
N LEU A 47 1.88 -2.79 -9.31
CA LEU A 47 0.82 -3.71 -9.72
C LEU A 47 -0.42 -2.92 -10.19
N PRO A 48 -0.32 -2.21 -11.33
CA PRO A 48 -1.36 -1.27 -11.78
C PRO A 48 -2.70 -1.92 -12.14
N HIS A 49 -2.74 -3.25 -12.31
CA HIS A 49 -3.98 -4.01 -12.53
C HIS A 49 -4.82 -4.19 -11.25
N LEU A 50 -4.25 -3.89 -10.07
CA LEU A 50 -4.93 -3.99 -8.78
C LEU A 50 -5.45 -2.61 -8.33
N THR A 51 -6.65 -2.58 -7.77
CA THR A 51 -7.09 -1.53 -6.85
C THR A 51 -6.70 -1.92 -5.43
N TRP A 52 -5.89 -1.10 -4.78
CA TRP A 52 -5.38 -1.36 -3.45
C TRP A 52 -6.18 -0.58 -2.41
N LEU A 53 -6.82 -1.28 -1.46
CA LEU A 53 -7.64 -0.67 -0.42
C LEU A 53 -6.90 -0.73 0.91
N THR A 54 -6.71 0.42 1.55
CA THR A 54 -6.10 0.49 2.88
C THR A 54 -7.14 0.36 3.98
N SER A 55 -6.80 -0.32 5.07
CA SER A 55 -7.62 -0.36 6.28
C SER A 55 -6.77 -0.48 7.54
N ASP A 56 -7.16 0.27 8.57
CA ASP A 56 -6.52 0.26 9.88
C ASP A 56 -7.45 0.92 10.91
N LYS A 57 -7.01 1.07 12.16
CA LYS A 57 -7.66 1.90 13.18
C LYS A 57 -7.81 3.34 12.70
N ALA A 58 -8.87 4.00 13.18
CA ALA A 58 -9.21 5.35 12.77
C ALA A 58 -8.05 6.34 12.96
N GLU A 59 -7.23 6.16 14.01
CA GLU A 59 -6.06 7.03 14.27
C GLU A 59 -5.02 7.02 13.14
N GLN A 60 -4.87 5.91 12.40
CA GLN A 60 -3.88 5.79 11.32
C GLN A 60 -4.36 6.41 10.00
N HIS A 61 -5.68 6.59 9.83
CA HIS A 61 -6.25 6.99 8.54
C HIS A 61 -5.76 8.35 8.05
N ALA A 62 -5.49 9.30 8.95
CA ALA A 62 -4.95 10.59 8.56
C ALA A 62 -3.56 10.46 7.92
N GLY A 63 -2.71 9.60 8.48
CA GLY A 63 -1.38 9.34 7.96
C GLY A 63 -1.39 8.57 6.64
N ILE A 64 -2.24 7.54 6.54
CA ILE A 64 -2.46 6.79 5.31
C ILE A 64 -2.91 7.73 4.18
N ARG A 65 -3.92 8.58 4.41
CA ARG A 65 -4.41 9.54 3.41
C ARG A 65 -3.33 10.49 2.90
N MET A 66 -2.37 10.89 3.73
CA MET A 66 -1.24 11.72 3.27
C MET A 66 -0.37 10.97 2.25
N TRP A 67 -0.11 9.67 2.45
CA TRP A 67 0.60 8.84 1.47
C TRP A 67 -0.20 8.68 0.18
N LEU A 68 -1.50 8.36 0.28
CA LEU A 68 -2.35 8.15 -0.90
C LEU A 68 -2.45 9.43 -1.74
N GLN A 69 -2.71 10.58 -1.11
CA GLN A 69 -2.83 11.87 -1.79
C GLN A 69 -1.54 12.30 -2.48
N GLU A 70 -0.39 12.15 -1.81
CA GLU A 70 0.91 12.51 -2.40
C GLU A 70 1.31 11.59 -3.55
N SER A 71 0.88 10.32 -3.53
CA SER A 71 1.22 9.36 -4.59
C SER A 71 0.64 9.73 -5.95
N GLY A 72 -0.50 10.43 -5.99
CA GLY A 72 -1.24 10.72 -7.22
C GLY A 72 -1.76 9.49 -7.97
N LEU A 73 -1.72 8.30 -7.37
CA LEU A 73 -2.19 7.06 -7.99
C LEU A 73 -3.72 7.00 -7.95
N SER A 74 -4.33 6.51 -9.03
CA SER A 74 -5.79 6.34 -9.12
C SER A 74 -6.27 4.99 -8.60
N ASN A 75 -5.35 4.09 -8.26
CA ASN A 75 -5.62 2.71 -7.84
C ASN A 75 -5.27 2.45 -6.37
N VAL A 76 -5.31 3.50 -5.54
CA VAL A 76 -5.20 3.48 -4.08
C VAL A 76 -6.31 4.29 -3.42
#